data_AF-K2HE77-F1
#
_entry.id   AF-K2HE77-F1
#
_cell.length_a   1.000
_cell.length_b   1.000
_cell.length_c   1.000
_cell.angle_alpha   90.00
_cell.angle_beta   90.00
_cell.angle_gamma   90.00
#
_symmetry.space_group_name_H-M   'P 1'
#
loop_
_entity.id
_entity.type
_entity.pdbx_description
1 polymer ?
#
loop_
_entity_poly.entity_id
_entity_poly.type
_entity_poly.pdbx_seq_one_letter_code
_entity_poly.pdbx_strand_id
1 'polypeptide(L)' 'MRHLTATILTLLPGAALAQGYDRPVPGVHDATAELWFLAASIAFLAALLAVHLLVNRKP' A
#
# COMPACT_ATOMS: atom_id res chain seq x y z
N MET A 1 -38.01 -18.06 6.23
CA MET A 1 -37.73 -17.22 7.42
C MET A 1 -36.73 -17.84 8.37
N ARG A 2 -36.80 -19.16 8.68
CA ARG A 2 -35.84 -19.85 9.57
C ARG A 2 -34.36 -19.67 9.20
N HIS A 3 -34.04 -19.68 7.92
CA HIS A 3 -32.67 -19.48 7.43
C HIS A 3 -32.19 -18.04 7.62
N LEU A 4 -33.05 -17.04 7.43
CA LEU A 4 -32.71 -15.63 7.67
C LEU A 4 -32.42 -15.37 9.15
N THR A 5 -33.23 -15.92 10.06
CA THR A 5 -32.96 -15.83 11.50
C THR A 5 -31.67 -16.52 11.91
N ALA A 6 -31.37 -17.68 11.32
CA ALA A 6 -30.10 -18.37 11.58
C ALA A 6 -28.89 -17.54 11.09
N THR A 7 -28.99 -16.95 9.90
CA THR A 7 -27.94 -16.07 9.34
C THR A 7 -27.75 -14.81 10.19
N ILE A 8 -28.83 -14.18 10.65
CA ILE A 8 -28.74 -12.98 11.50
C ILE A 8 -28.07 -13.33 12.83
N LEU A 9 -28.45 -14.46 13.45
CA LEU A 9 -27.91 -14.86 14.75
C LEU A 9 -26.42 -15.22 14.69
N THR A 10 -25.92 -15.71 13.54
CA THR A 10 -24.50 -16.04 13.37
C THR A 10 -23.62 -14.84 13.01
N LEU A 11 -24.15 -13.84 12.28
CA LEU A 11 -23.38 -12.67 11.86
C LEU A 11 -23.41 -11.49 12.86
N LEU A 12 -24.45 -11.40 13.71
CA LEU A 12 -24.61 -10.31 14.69
C LEU A 12 -23.43 -10.17 15.68
N PRO A 13 -22.83 -11.26 16.21
CA PRO A 13 -21.66 -11.15 17.07
C PRO A 13 -20.44 -10.56 16.35
N GLY A 14 -20.31 -10.82 15.05
CA GLY A 14 -19.22 -10.26 14.24
C GLY A 14 -19.25 -8.74 14.18
N ALA A 15 -20.44 -8.13 14.12
CA ALA A 15 -20.60 -6.68 14.15
C ALA A 15 -20.17 -6.09 15.51
N ALA A 16 -20.57 -6.73 16.62
CA ALA A 16 -20.20 -6.29 17.97
C ALA A 16 -18.68 -6.43 18.23
N LEU A 17 -18.06 -7.51 17.74
CA LEU A 17 -16.61 -7.73 17.87
C LEU A 17 -15.79 -6.77 16.97
N ALA A 18 -16.35 -6.29 15.86
CA ALA A 18 -15.73 -5.30 15.00
C ALA A 18 -15.72 -3.88 15.60
N GLN A 19 -16.61 -3.56 16.54
CA GLN A 19 -16.67 -2.22 17.15
C GLN A 19 -15.43 -1.85 17.98
N GLY A 20 -14.71 -2.84 18.53
CA GLY A 20 -13.47 -2.65 19.28
C GLY A 20 -12.21 -2.82 18.44
N TYR A 21 -12.35 -3.20 17.17
CA TYR A 21 -11.22 -3.33 16.26
C TYR A 21 -10.92 -1.97 15.64
N ASP A 22 -9.94 -1.27 16.18
CA ASP A 22 -9.33 -0.17 15.46
C ASP A 22 -8.50 -0.80 14.33
N ARG A 23 -8.93 -0.57 13.09
CA ARG A 23 -8.16 -1.02 11.92
C ARG A 23 -6.76 -0.42 12.07
N PRO A 24 -5.68 -1.21 11.97
CA PRO A 24 -4.35 -0.65 11.79
C PRO A 24 -4.39 0.23 10.54
N VAL A 25 -4.51 1.54 10.73
CA VAL A 25 -4.37 2.50 9.65
C VAL A 25 -2.89 2.49 9.33
N PRO A 26 -2.48 2.28 8.06
CA PRO A 26 -1.10 2.47 7.67
C PRO A 26 -0.64 3.80 8.25
N GLY A 27 0.47 3.79 8.99
CA GLY A 27 0.97 4.97 9.69
C GLY A 27 0.97 6.19 8.77
N VAL A 28 0.74 7.37 9.34
CA VAL A 28 0.80 8.63 8.61
C VAL A 28 2.07 8.65 7.78
N HIS A 29 1.94 9.03 6.51
CA HIS A 29 3.05 9.09 5.58
C HIS A 29 4.22 9.86 6.22
N ASP A 30 5.36 9.21 6.38
CA ASP A 30 6.54 9.80 7.02
C ASP A 30 7.27 10.68 6.00
N ALA A 31 7.52 11.95 6.34
CA ALA A 31 8.28 12.88 5.50
C ALA A 31 9.67 12.34 5.14
N THR A 32 10.26 11.52 6.02
CA THR A 32 11.54 10.84 5.75
C THR A 32 11.39 9.82 4.62
N ALA A 33 10.28 9.07 4.59
CA ALA A 33 10.00 8.09 3.55
C ALA A 33 9.77 8.77 2.19
N GLU A 34 9.06 9.91 2.15
CA GLU A 34 8.89 10.72 0.93
C GLU A 34 10.24 11.15 0.35
N LEU A 35 11.13 11.65 1.22
CA LEU A 35 12.45 12.12 0.82
C LEU A 35 13.29 11.00 0.20
N TRP A 36 13.33 9.83 0.83
CA TRP A 36 14.07 8.68 0.32
C TRP A 36 13.47 8.13 -0.97
N PHE A 37 12.13 8.11 -1.08
CA PHE A 37 11.46 7.72 -2.32
C PHE A 37 11.82 8.66 -3.48
N LEU A 38 11.84 9.97 -3.25
CA LEU A 38 12.26 10.96 -4.25
C LEU A 38 13.73 10.75 -4.65
N ALA A 39 14.63 10.60 -3.67
CA ALA A 39 16.04 10.38 -3.92
C ALA A 39 16.29 9.09 -4.74
N ALA A 40 15.62 8.00 -4.38
CA ALA A 40 15.68 6.73 -5.10
C ALA A 40 15.13 6.86 -6.53
N SER A 41 14.04 7.61 -6.72
CA SER A 41 13.45 7.84 -8.04
C SER A 41 14.40 8.61 -8.96
N ILE A 42 15.07 9.66 -8.44
CA ILE A 42 16.07 10.43 -9.19
C ILE A 42 17.26 9.52 -9.56
N ALA A 43 17.76 8.74 -8.61
CA ALA A 43 18.87 7.81 -8.86
C ALA A 43 18.51 6.77 -9.93
N PHE A 44 17.28 6.25 -9.91
CA PHE A 44 16.79 5.32 -10.92
C PHE A 44 16.74 5.94 -12.32
N LEU A 45 16.22 7.15 -12.46
CA LEU A 45 16.21 7.87 -13.74
C LEU A 45 17.63 8.14 -14.25
N ALA A 46 18.56 8.52 -13.36
CA ALA A 46 19.96 8.71 -13.70
C ALA A 46 20.60 7.41 -14.21
N ALA A 47 20.30 6.27 -13.58
CA ALA A 47 20.79 4.96 -14.01
C ALA A 47 20.26 4.59 -15.41
N LEU A 48 18.97 4.81 -15.68
CA LEU A 48 18.38 4.58 -17.01
C LEU A 48 19.04 5.48 -18.07
N LEU A 49 19.27 6.76 -17.76
CA LEU A 49 19.97 7.67 -18.66
C LEU A 49 21.41 7.22 -18.91
N ALA A 50 22.14 6.80 -17.88
CA ALA A 50 23.50 6.31 -18.02
C ALA A 50 23.57 5.08 -18.93
N VAL A 51 22.63 4.14 -18.78
CA VAL A 51 22.50 2.97 -19.66
C VAL A 51 22.15 3.39 -21.08
N HIS A 52 21.20 4.30 -21.26
CA HIS A 52 20.86 4.83 -22.58
C HIS A 52 22.09 5.45 -23.27
N LEU A 53 22.85 6.28 -22.56
CA LEU A 53 24.07 6.90 -23.10
C LEU A 53 25.18 5.89 -23.39
N LEU A 54 25.28 4.82 -22.60
CA LEU A 54 26.25 3.76 -22.83
C LEU A 54 25.93 2.95 -24.09
N VAL A 55 24.66 2.61 -24.29
CA VAL A 55 24.18 1.80 -25.43
C VAL A 55 24.06 2.64 -26.69
N ASN A 56 23.64 3.90 -26.60
CA ASN A 56 23.46 4.79 -27.75
C ASN A 56 24.79 5.37 -28.28
N ARG A 57 25.92 4.76 -27.93
CA ARG A 57 27.21 5.02 -28.56
C ARG A 57 27.17 4.45 -29.97
N LYS A 58 26.81 5.31 -30.93
CA LYS A 58 26.96 5.02 -32.36
C LYS A 58 28.46 4.80 -32.64
N PRO A 59 28.84 3.80 -33.48
CA PRO A 59 30.23 3.63 -33.89
C PRO A 59 30.76 4.87 -34.62
#